data_AF-A0A6C0BME8-F1
#
_entry.id   AF-A0A6C0BME8-F1
#
_cell.length_a   1.000
_cell.length_b   1.000
_cell.length_c   1.000
_cell.angle_alpha   90.00
_cell.angle_beta   90.00
_cell.angle_gamma   90.00
#
_symmetry.space_group_name_H-M   'P 1'
#
loop_
_entity.id
_entity.type
_entity.pdbx_description
1 polymer ?
#
loop_
_entity_poly.entity_id
_entity_poly.type
_entity_poly.pdbx_seq_one_letter_code
_entity_poly.pdbx_strand_id
1 'polypeptide(L)'
;MNQGVLARSKVYPGTDGHNYLCIQLTDVVPDSKNTQDLYKLIDYIPTLKQQFVIIIDTRDAQALYYFQYFPEFLGRLSNAPGECVERCEVWVTRALGPMLSMIHAMIHKALRTNGNKIEIKFYDE
;
A
#
# COMPACT_ATOMS: atom_id res chain seq x y z
N MET A 1 -6.32 -24.07 -13.79
CA MET A 1 -6.82 -22.86 -13.10
C MET A 1 -5.59 -22.04 -12.73
N ASN A 2 -5.42 -20.86 -13.35
CA ASN A 2 -4.30 -19.98 -13.01
C ASN A 2 -4.61 -19.33 -11.66
N GLN A 3 -3.83 -19.69 -10.65
CA GLN A 3 -3.82 -19.02 -9.35
C GLN A 3 -3.36 -17.59 -9.58
N GLY A 4 -4.09 -16.61 -9.06
CA GLY A 4 -3.73 -15.21 -9.23
C GLY A 4 -3.51 -14.49 -7.91
N VAL A 5 -2.81 -13.38 -8.03
CA VAL A 5 -2.13 -12.68 -6.95
C VAL A 5 -2.85 -11.35 -6.73
N LEU A 6 -3.57 -11.20 -5.60
CA LEU A 6 -4.27 -9.95 -5.24
C LEU A 6 -3.33 -8.75 -5.21
N ALA A 7 -2.12 -8.93 -4.69
CA ALA A 7 -1.13 -7.87 -4.63
C ALA A 7 0.28 -8.40 -4.93
N ARG A 8 1.00 -7.77 -5.86
CA ARG A 8 2.43 -8.00 -6.04
C ARG A 8 3.17 -7.02 -5.15
N SER A 9 4.04 -7.55 -4.29
CA SER A 9 4.89 -6.72 -3.46
C SER A 9 6.36 -6.88 -3.80
N LYS A 10 7.09 -5.76 -3.80
CA LYS A 10 8.54 -5.76 -4.06
C LYS A 10 9.21 -4.73 -3.18
N VAL A 11 10.28 -5.16 -2.51
CA VAL A 11 11.22 -4.26 -1.83
C VAL A 11 12.42 -4.03 -2.74
N TYR A 12 12.80 -2.77 -2.96
CA TYR A 12 13.95 -2.42 -3.80
C TYR A 12 14.56 -1.07 -3.41
N PRO A 13 15.87 -0.88 -3.60
CA PRO A 13 16.50 0.43 -3.47
C PRO A 13 16.16 1.30 -4.68
N GLY A 14 15.77 2.55 -4.44
CA GLY A 14 15.58 3.57 -5.47
C GLY A 14 16.89 4.23 -5.88
N THR A 15 16.89 4.87 -7.05
CA THR A 15 18.05 5.62 -7.56
C THR A 15 18.27 6.95 -6.83
N ASP A 16 17.27 7.40 -6.08
CA ASP A 16 17.25 8.60 -5.25
C ASP A 16 17.74 8.34 -3.80
N GLY A 17 18.18 7.11 -3.49
CA GLY A 17 18.73 6.74 -2.19
C GLY A 17 17.70 6.27 -1.16
N HIS A 18 16.42 6.16 -1.54
CA HIS A 18 15.35 5.67 -0.66
C HIS A 18 15.11 4.18 -0.84
N ASN A 19 14.60 3.51 0.20
CA ASN A 19 14.10 2.14 0.07
C ASN A 19 12.62 2.16 -0.27
N TYR A 20 12.21 1.38 -1.25
CA TYR A 20 10.83 1.32 -1.71
C TYR A 20 10.19 0.01 -1.33
N LEU A 21 8.96 0.10 -0.84
CA LEU A 21 8.02 -1.01 -0.81
C LEU A 21 6.90 -0.69 -1.79
N CYS A 22 6.84 -1.40 -2.91
CA CYS A 22 5.72 -1.31 -3.82
C CYS A 22 4.72 -2.41 -3.54
N ILE A 23 3.43 -2.06 -3.53
CA ILE A 23 2.29 -2.95 -3.39
C ILE A 23 1.34 -2.63 -4.53
N GLN A 24 1.31 -3.51 -5.52
CA GLN A 24 0.46 -3.39 -6.70
C GLN A 24 -0.76 -4.28 -6.53
N LEU A 25 -1.94 -3.70 -6.36
CA LEU A 25 -3.20 -4.42 -6.38
C LEU A 25 -3.55 -4.83 -7.81
N THR A 26 -4.13 -6.02 -7.98
CA THR A 26 -4.55 -6.53 -9.29
C THR A 26 -6.00 -6.99 -9.29
N ASP A 27 -6.55 -7.20 -10.49
CA ASP A 27 -7.90 -7.72 -10.75
C ASP A 27 -8.18 -9.15 -10.27
N VAL A 28 -7.21 -9.85 -9.70
CA VAL A 28 -7.41 -11.25 -9.35
C VAL A 28 -7.98 -11.40 -7.94
N VAL A 29 -9.07 -12.16 -7.84
CA VAL A 29 -9.62 -12.64 -6.55
C VAL A 29 -8.48 -13.26 -5.74
N PRO A 30 -8.22 -12.76 -4.52
CA PRO A 30 -7.17 -13.28 -3.66
C PRO A 30 -7.43 -14.75 -3.35
N ASP A 31 -6.41 -15.59 -3.55
CA ASP A 31 -6.31 -16.77 -2.71
C ASP A 31 -5.82 -16.36 -1.31
N SER A 32 -6.14 -17.17 -0.31
CA SER A 32 -5.78 -16.91 1.08
C SER A 32 -4.27 -16.88 1.32
N LYS A 33 -3.47 -17.52 0.45
CA LYS A 33 -2.02 -17.62 0.59
C LYS A 33 -1.33 -16.31 0.19
N ASN A 34 -1.66 -15.75 -0.96
CA ASN A 34 -1.06 -14.50 -1.45
C ASN A 34 -1.39 -13.31 -0.53
N THR A 35 -2.60 -13.29 0.02
CA THR A 35 -3.02 -12.29 1.01
C THR A 35 -2.19 -12.41 2.30
N GLN A 36 -1.97 -13.64 2.78
CA GLN A 36 -1.12 -13.87 3.95
C GLN A 36 0.34 -13.49 3.72
N ASP A 37 0.88 -13.73 2.53
CA ASP A 37 2.27 -13.39 2.21
C ASP A 37 2.48 -11.87 2.12
N LEU A 38 1.49 -11.12 1.59
CA LEU A 38 1.46 -9.66 1.69
C LEU A 38 1.46 -9.20 3.16
N TYR A 39 0.62 -9.79 4.00
CA TYR A 39 0.54 -9.41 5.42
C TYR A 39 1.81 -9.72 6.19
N LYS A 40 2.43 -10.87 5.95
CA LYS A 40 3.75 -11.21 6.52
C LYS A 40 4.81 -10.18 6.13
N LEU A 41 4.80 -9.72 4.87
CA LEU A 41 5.73 -8.69 4.43
C LEU A 41 5.50 -7.38 5.20
N ILE A 42 4.24 -6.95 5.34
CA ILE A 42 3.89 -5.74 6.09
C ILE A 42 4.33 -5.85 7.55
N ASP A 43 4.03 -6.98 8.19
CA ASP A 43 4.40 -7.26 9.58
C ASP A 43 5.94 -7.38 9.74
N TYR A 44 6.68 -7.65 8.66
CA TYR A 44 8.15 -7.73 8.65
C TYR A 44 8.85 -6.37 8.51
N ILE A 45 8.24 -5.38 7.84
CA ILE A 45 8.83 -4.04 7.64
C ILE A 45 9.36 -3.41 8.94
N PRO A 46 8.62 -3.44 10.06
CA PRO A 46 9.10 -2.86 11.33
C PRO A 46 10.44 -3.44 11.81
N THR A 47 10.72 -4.71 11.46
CA THR A 47 11.92 -5.41 11.92
C THR A 47 13.18 -4.96 11.19
N LEU A 48 13.03 -4.32 10.03
CA LEU A 48 14.15 -3.89 9.18
C LEU A 48 14.87 -2.65 9.72
N LYS A 49 14.25 -1.91 10.67
CA LYS A 49 14.80 -0.68 11.27
C LYS A 49 15.27 0.34 10.22
N GLN A 50 14.57 0.40 9.09
CA GLN A 50 14.83 1.30 7.98
C GLN A 50 13.55 2.06 7.64
N GLN A 51 13.70 3.23 7.02
CA GLN A 51 12.57 3.97 6.48
C GLN A 51 12.31 3.56 5.03
N PHE A 52 11.03 3.46 4.68
CA PHE A 52 10.57 3.09 3.35
C PHE A 52 9.64 4.16 2.78
N VAL A 53 9.76 4.36 1.47
CA VAL A 53 8.69 4.95 0.65
C VAL A 53 7.73 3.82 0.27
N ILE A 54 6.48 3.95 0.70
CA ILE A 54 5.44 2.95 0.41
C ILE A 54 4.66 3.39 -0.82
N ILE A 55 4.74 2.61 -1.89
CA ILE A 55 3.95 2.79 -3.09
C ILE A 55 2.75 1.83 -3.04
N ILE A 56 1.56 2.38 -3.18
CA ILE A 56 0.31 1.65 -3.37
C ILE A 56 -0.14 1.91 -4.81
N ASP A 57 -0.02 0.90 -5.67
CA ASP A 57 -0.44 0.98 -7.07
C ASP A 57 -1.74 0.21 -7.27
N THR A 58 -2.79 0.89 -7.70
CA THR A 58 -4.12 0.30 -7.91
C THR A 58 -4.56 0.37 -9.37
N ARG A 59 -3.67 0.75 -10.29
CA ARG A 59 -4.01 0.96 -11.70
C ARG A 59 -4.52 -0.30 -12.40
N ASP A 60 -3.99 -1.47 -12.02
CA ASP A 60 -4.36 -2.78 -12.57
C ASP A 60 -5.48 -3.48 -11.79
N ALA A 61 -6.15 -2.78 -10.86
CA ALA A 61 -7.21 -3.33 -10.04
C ALA A 61 -8.57 -2.69 -10.31
N GLN A 62 -9.61 -3.52 -10.36
CA GLN A 62 -11.00 -3.09 -10.37
C GLN A 62 -11.31 -2.41 -9.04
N ALA A 63 -12.03 -1.29 -9.14
CA ALA A 63 -12.39 -0.47 -7.99
C ALA A 63 -13.04 -1.27 -6.84
N LEU A 64 -13.81 -2.32 -7.14
CA LEU A 64 -14.43 -3.18 -6.15
C LEU A 64 -13.42 -3.87 -5.21
N TYR A 65 -12.33 -4.42 -5.76
CA TYR A 65 -11.31 -5.10 -4.98
C TYR A 65 -10.53 -4.13 -4.10
N TYR A 66 -10.32 -2.92 -4.60
CA TYR A 66 -9.82 -1.83 -3.78
C TYR A 66 -10.71 -1.60 -2.55
N PHE A 67 -12.03 -1.43 -2.70
CA PHE A 67 -12.89 -1.20 -1.52
C PHE A 67 -12.94 -2.36 -0.54
N GLN A 68 -12.83 -3.59 -1.04
CA GLN A 68 -12.94 -4.78 -0.21
C GLN A 68 -11.67 -5.03 0.64
N TYR A 69 -10.48 -4.87 0.06
CA TYR A 69 -9.24 -5.30 0.70
C TYR A 69 -8.37 -4.15 1.23
N PHE A 70 -8.54 -2.95 0.69
CA PHE A 70 -7.73 -1.80 1.07
C PHE A 70 -7.88 -1.36 2.54
N PRO A 71 -9.07 -1.36 3.16
CA PRO A 71 -9.21 -1.01 4.57
C PRO A 71 -8.42 -1.95 5.51
N GLU A 72 -8.45 -3.25 5.23
CA GLU A 72 -7.73 -4.26 6.03
C GLU A 72 -6.22 -4.10 5.91
N PHE A 73 -5.74 -3.91 4.66
CA PHE A 73 -4.35 -3.59 4.37
C PHE A 73 -3.88 -2.35 5.15
N LEU A 74 -4.63 -1.26 5.09
CA LEU A 74 -4.31 -0.03 5.80
C LEU A 74 -4.32 -0.20 7.33
N GLY A 75 -5.24 -1.00 7.86
CA GLY A 75 -5.28 -1.33 9.29
C GLY A 75 -4.04 -2.11 9.77
N ARG A 76 -3.42 -2.92 8.90
CA ARG A 76 -2.14 -3.58 9.19
C ARG A 76 -0.98 -2.60 9.12
N LEU A 77 -0.98 -1.74 8.11
CA LEU A 77 0.02 -0.69 7.95
C LEU A 77 0.04 0.28 9.14
N SER A 78 -1.11 0.59 9.74
CA SER A 78 -1.19 1.42 10.94
C SER A 78 -0.57 0.81 12.20
N ASN A 79 -0.37 -0.51 12.20
CA ASN A 79 0.32 -1.21 13.28
C ASN A 79 1.84 -1.30 13.03
N ALA A 80 2.31 -0.98 11.82
CA ALA A 80 3.73 -0.76 11.59
C ALA A 80 4.14 0.57 12.25
N PRO A 81 5.28 0.64 12.98
CA PRO A 81 5.72 1.88 13.60
C PRO A 81 5.88 2.97 12.54
N GLY A 82 5.28 4.15 12.76
CA GLY A 82 5.39 5.31 11.86
C GLY A 82 6.82 5.85 11.68
N GLU A 83 7.80 5.28 12.39
CA GLU A 83 9.22 5.52 12.20
C GLU A 83 9.77 4.84 10.93
N CYS A 84 9.08 3.82 10.41
CA CYS A 84 9.50 3.04 9.25
C CYS A 84 8.91 3.54 7.92
N VAL A 85 8.02 4.55 7.95
CA VAL A 85 7.38 5.09 6.74
C VAL A 85 7.80 6.55 6.54
N GLU A 86 8.57 6.80 5.49
CA GLU A 86 9.05 8.15 5.14
C GLU A 86 8.00 8.91 4.33
N ARG A 87 7.47 8.26 3.30
CA ARG A 87 6.52 8.82 2.33
C ARG A 87 5.56 7.73 1.87
N CYS A 88 4.34 8.11 1.52
CA CYS A 88 3.40 7.22 0.85
C CYS A 88 3.02 7.79 -0.52
N GLU A 89 3.06 6.95 -1.54
CA GLU A 89 2.70 7.29 -2.90
C GLU A 89 1.55 6.40 -3.34
N VAL A 90 0.49 7.01 -3.85
CA VAL A 90 -0.75 6.32 -4.19
C VAL A 90 -1.04 6.58 -5.65
N TRP A 91 -0.96 5.52 -6.44
CA TRP A 91 -1.18 5.55 -7.87
C TRP A 91 -2.57 4.95 -8.09
N VAL A 92 -3.54 5.80 -8.40
CA VAL A 92 -4.94 5.39 -8.49
C VAL A 92 -5.38 5.25 -9.94
N THR A 93 -6.18 4.23 -10.22
CA THR A 93 -6.92 4.17 -11.49
C THR A 93 -7.92 5.34 -11.58
N ARG A 94 -8.18 5.85 -12.80
CA ARG A 94 -9.22 6.87 -13.08
C ARG A 94 -10.59 6.48 -12.51
N ALA A 95 -10.91 5.19 -12.45
CA ALA A 95 -12.17 4.68 -11.90
C ALA A 95 -12.36 5.01 -10.40
N LEU A 96 -11.27 5.26 -9.67
CA LEU A 96 -11.29 5.65 -8.26
C LEU A 96 -11.29 7.17 -8.05
N GLY A 97 -11.21 7.97 -9.13
CA GLY A 97 -11.21 9.43 -9.09
C GLY A 97 -12.29 10.05 -8.19
N PRO A 98 -13.57 9.66 -8.31
CA PRO A 98 -14.65 10.18 -7.45
C PRO A 98 -14.48 9.90 -5.95
N MET A 99 -13.65 8.91 -5.61
CA MET A 99 -13.46 8.43 -4.24
C MET A 99 -12.09 8.83 -3.67
N LEU A 100 -11.26 9.56 -4.42
CA LEU A 100 -9.93 10.02 -4.04
C LEU A 100 -9.87 10.67 -2.65
N SER A 101 -10.83 11.53 -2.31
CA SER A 101 -10.88 12.18 -1.00
C SER A 101 -11.04 11.19 0.16
N MET A 102 -11.82 10.13 -0.05
CA MET A 102 -12.01 9.06 0.94
C MET A 102 -10.75 8.21 1.06
N ILE A 103 -10.13 7.85 -0.07
CA ILE A 103 -8.84 7.14 -0.13
C ILE A 103 -7.78 7.89 0.66
N HIS A 104 -7.68 9.20 0.40
CA HIS A 104 -6.74 10.08 1.07
C HIS A 104 -6.94 10.11 2.58
N ALA A 105 -8.19 10.25 3.04
CA ALA A 105 -8.51 10.23 4.46
C ALA A 105 -8.15 8.89 5.12
N MET A 106 -8.40 7.76 4.45
CA MET A 106 -8.08 6.43 4.96
C MET A 106 -6.58 6.23 5.11
N ILE A 107 -5.78 6.60 4.10
CA ILE A 107 -4.32 6.45 4.13
C ILE A 107 -3.72 7.39 5.18
N HIS A 108 -4.18 8.63 5.25
CA HIS A 108 -3.76 9.56 6.31
C HIS A 108 -4.05 9.00 7.70
N LYS A 109 -5.24 8.41 7.91
CA LYS A 109 -5.61 7.81 9.19
C LYS A 109 -4.72 6.61 9.52
N ALA A 110 -4.43 5.77 8.53
CA ALA A 110 -3.61 4.58 8.72
C ALA A 110 -2.15 4.92 9.03
N LEU A 111 -1.61 5.93 8.35
CA LEU A 111 -0.20 6.29 8.45
C LEU A 111 0.10 7.32 9.54
N ARG A 112 -0.91 7.99 10.11
CA ARG A 112 -0.72 8.86 11.28
C ARG A 112 -0.43 8.03 12.53
N THR A 113 0.82 7.66 12.70
CA THR A 113 1.37 7.17 13.95
C THR A 113 2.58 8.03 14.33
N ASN A 114 2.53 8.61 15.54
CA ASN A 114 3.62 9.34 16.20
C ASN A 114 4.11 10.66 15.57
N GLY A 115 3.21 11.52 15.08
CA GLY A 115 3.54 12.93 14.80
C GLY A 115 4.39 13.19 13.54
N ASN A 116 4.83 12.14 12.83
CA ASN A 116 5.49 12.27 11.55
C ASN A 116 4.50 12.73 10.47
N LYS A 117 4.83 13.83 9.79
CA LYS A 117 4.10 14.26 8.59
C LYS A 117 4.51 13.36 7.43
N ILE A 118 3.73 12.33 7.17
CA ILE A 118 3.93 11.50 5.97
C ILE A 118 3.36 12.26 4.78
N GLU A 119 4.24 12.55 3.82
CA GLU A 119 3.85 13.10 2.54
C GLU A 119 3.04 12.04 1.78
N ILE A 120 1.84 12.41 1.31
CA ILE A 120 1.01 11.56 0.47
C ILE A 120 0.89 12.18 -0.92
N LYS A 121 1.42 11.48 -1.93
CA LYS A 121 1.31 11.91 -3.33
C LYS A 121 0.27 11.07 -4.05
N PHE A 122 -0.64 11.74 -4.76
CA PHE A 122 -1.60 11.10 -5.65
C PHE A 122 -1.19 11.34 -7.08
N TYR A 123 -1.18 10.26 -7.85
CA TYR A 123 -1.00 10.31 -9.29
C TYR A 123 -2.29 9.76 -9.91
N ASP A 124 -2.97 10.61 -10.70
CA ASP A 124 -3.95 10.15 -11.66
C ASP A 124 -3.25 9.92 -13.01
N GLU A 125 -3.72 8.90 -13.73
CA GLU A 125 -3.44 8.78 -15.17
C GLU A 125 -4.48 9.57 -15.95
#